data_AF-A0A523Z8A0-F1
#
_entry.id   AF-A0A523Z8A0-F1
#
_cell.length_a   1.000
_cell.length_b   1.000
_cell.length_c   1.000
_cell.angle_alpha   90.00
_cell.angle_beta   90.00
_cell.angle_gamma   90.00
#
_symmetry.space_group_name_H-M   'P 1'
#
loop_
_entity.id
_entity.type
_entity.pdbx_description
1 polymer ?
#
loop_
_entity_poly.entity_id
_entity_poly.type
_entity_poly.pdbx_seq_one_letter_code
_entity_poly.pdbx_strand_id
1 'polypeptide(L)'
;MSASATQARPRPSMGNLLMISVIVTIVGAFVVLGFGPAWNMLLMRPLINALLLLTNLVGGQFGVAIILFTVLLRIVTIPFTLRQLQSTRAMQEIQPRMQEIQKKHKDPKRRQEETMKLYRESGVNPLGCFMPMAIQMLVFIALYRALAFVVGGSPESVVDLSQRIYSWTYLSQSIPLEQSFLWLELGQSDSTFILPLLVGVSTYVQTRLAATPAATPQQQQQQQMMTWMMPLVLVWITLALPSGVGVYWVVSNIFSVFASYWVYGRRLTWRSLLPTAAATEPKRPRPKVQPDVQEEAEASAPPEEREVRSRHGTRRGKRKKRR
;
A
#
# COMPACT_ATOMS: atom_id res chain seq x y z
N MET A 1 -3.08 -26.57 54.16
CA MET A 1 -3.86 -25.42 53.67
C MET A 1 -2.92 -24.52 52.90
N SER A 2 -3.13 -24.40 51.59
CA SER A 2 -2.26 -23.77 50.60
C SER A 2 -2.36 -22.24 50.65
N ALA A 3 -1.24 -21.55 50.86
CA ALA A 3 -1.15 -20.10 50.72
C ALA A 3 -1.11 -19.72 49.23
N SER A 4 -2.09 -18.92 48.80
CA SER A 4 -2.22 -18.38 47.45
C SER A 4 -1.13 -17.33 47.18
N ALA A 5 -0.21 -17.63 46.26
CA ALA A 5 0.74 -16.67 45.74
C ALA A 5 0.05 -15.69 44.78
N THR A 6 -0.09 -14.42 45.19
CA THR A 6 -0.55 -13.32 44.34
C THR A 6 0.51 -13.04 43.27
N GLN A 7 0.28 -13.48 42.04
CA GLN A 7 1.09 -13.14 40.87
C GLN A 7 1.05 -11.63 40.61
N ALA A 8 2.16 -10.94 40.87
CA ALA A 8 2.34 -9.54 40.50
C ALA A 8 2.38 -9.41 38.96
N ARG A 9 1.48 -8.60 38.39
CA ARG A 9 1.46 -8.32 36.94
C ARG A 9 2.78 -7.64 36.51
N PRO A 10 3.39 -8.05 35.39
CA PRO A 10 4.63 -7.43 34.91
C PRO A 10 4.38 -5.95 34.54
N ARG A 11 5.19 -5.04 35.11
CA ARG A 11 5.14 -3.61 34.77
C ARG A 11 5.51 -3.43 33.29
N PRO A 12 4.76 -2.63 32.51
CA PRO A 12 5.09 -2.37 31.12
C PRO A 12 6.47 -1.70 31.04
N SER A 13 7.30 -2.14 30.10
CA SER A 13 8.61 -1.54 29.88
C SER A 13 8.48 -0.08 29.45
N MET A 14 9.47 0.76 29.75
CA MET A 14 9.46 2.19 29.43
C MET A 14 9.15 2.47 27.94
N GLY A 15 9.57 1.57 27.04
CA GLY A 15 9.27 1.63 25.61
C GLY A 15 7.80 1.39 25.26
N ASN A 16 7.10 0.49 25.99
CA ASN A 16 5.67 0.28 25.81
C ASN A 16 4.87 1.48 26.31
N LEU A 17 5.30 2.12 27.39
CA LEU A 17 4.68 3.35 27.92
C LEU A 17 4.82 4.54 26.96
N LEU A 18 6.01 4.73 26.36
CA LEU A 18 6.23 5.77 25.36
C LEU A 18 5.43 5.51 24.08
N MET A 19 5.37 4.27 23.61
CA MET A 19 4.56 3.91 22.43
C MET A 19 3.07 4.12 22.69
N ILE A 20 2.56 3.73 23.87
CA ILE A 20 1.17 3.99 24.27
C ILE A 20 0.91 5.49 24.37
N SER A 21 1.83 6.26 24.96
CA SER A 21 1.74 7.72 25.02
C SER A 21 1.66 8.34 23.61
N VAL A 22 2.54 7.96 22.69
CA VAL A 22 2.52 8.46 21.31
C VAL A 22 1.23 8.09 20.60
N ILE A 23 0.74 6.86 20.75
CA ILE A 23 -0.54 6.42 20.19
C ILE A 23 -1.70 7.23 20.79
N VAL A 24 -1.73 7.42 22.11
CA VAL A 24 -2.78 8.19 22.80
C VAL A 24 -2.72 9.67 22.42
N THR A 25 -1.54 10.25 22.22
CA THR A 25 -1.40 11.64 21.75
C THR A 25 -1.80 11.78 20.29
N ILE A 26 -1.47 10.83 19.42
CA ILE A 26 -1.91 10.83 18.01
C ILE A 26 -3.43 10.63 17.93
N VAL A 27 -3.99 9.70 18.69
CA VAL A 27 -5.43 9.45 18.76
C VAL A 27 -6.16 10.65 19.39
N GLY A 28 -5.61 11.24 20.45
CA GLY A 28 -6.16 12.43 21.09
C GLY A 28 -6.12 13.66 20.19
N ALA A 29 -5.00 13.89 19.50
CA ALA A 29 -4.89 14.93 18.47
C ALA A 29 -5.84 14.66 17.31
N PHE A 30 -6.02 13.40 16.89
CA PHE A 30 -6.96 13.00 15.85
C PHE A 30 -8.43 13.18 16.30
N VAL A 31 -8.75 12.99 17.58
CA VAL A 31 -10.11 13.23 18.11
C VAL A 31 -10.37 14.73 18.24
N VAL A 32 -9.43 15.49 18.81
CA VAL A 32 -9.59 16.95 19.04
C VAL A 32 -9.51 17.75 17.73
N LEU A 33 -8.55 17.43 16.84
CA LEU A 33 -8.39 18.09 15.55
C LEU A 33 -9.25 17.48 14.44
N GLY A 34 -9.67 16.22 14.56
CA GLY A 34 -10.49 15.51 13.57
C GLY A 34 -12.01 15.64 13.76
N PHE A 35 -12.46 16.08 14.94
CA PHE A 35 -13.89 16.25 15.24
C PHE A 35 -14.27 17.63 15.82
N GLY A 36 -13.29 18.54 16.00
CA GLY A 36 -13.52 19.88 16.52
C GLY A 36 -13.84 20.98 15.47
N PRO A 37 -13.94 22.24 15.89
CA PRO A 37 -14.23 23.38 15.00
C PRO A 37 -13.23 23.55 13.84
N ALA A 38 -11.94 23.25 14.08
CA ALA A 38 -10.90 23.32 13.06
C ALA A 38 -11.14 22.32 11.91
N TRP A 39 -11.56 21.09 12.20
CA TRP A 39 -11.97 20.11 11.19
C TRP A 39 -13.10 20.64 10.32
N ASN A 40 -14.10 21.23 10.97
CA ASN A 40 -15.25 21.79 10.29
C ASN A 40 -14.85 22.94 9.36
N MET A 41 -13.98 23.84 9.83
CA MET A 41 -13.54 25.01 9.10
C MET A 41 -12.57 24.67 7.95
N LEU A 42 -11.58 23.81 8.20
CA LEU A 42 -10.48 23.54 7.26
C LEU A 42 -10.78 22.43 6.25
N LEU A 43 -11.64 21.47 6.59
CA LEU A 43 -11.91 20.31 5.74
C LEU A 43 -13.38 20.23 5.34
N MET A 44 -14.31 20.16 6.29
CA MET A 44 -15.73 19.90 5.96
C MET A 44 -16.38 21.02 5.16
N ARG A 45 -16.25 22.28 5.61
CA ARG A 45 -16.83 23.44 4.92
C ARG A 45 -16.32 23.57 3.47
N PRO A 46 -15.01 23.65 3.19
CA PRO A 46 -14.55 23.77 1.81
C PRO A 46 -14.95 22.54 0.98
N LEU A 47 -14.94 21.34 1.55
CA LEU A 47 -15.35 20.12 0.86
C LEU A 47 -16.83 20.12 0.45
N ILE A 48 -17.74 20.46 1.38
CA ILE A 48 -19.18 20.54 1.10
C ILE A 48 -19.46 21.62 0.06
N ASN A 49 -18.88 22.81 0.22
CA ASN A 49 -19.10 23.91 -0.71
C ASN A 49 -18.51 23.60 -2.10
N ALA A 50 -17.37 22.92 -2.18
CA ALA A 50 -16.81 22.45 -3.45
C ALA A 50 -17.73 21.43 -4.14
N LEU A 51 -18.29 20.47 -3.38
CA LEU A 51 -19.25 19.51 -3.93
C LEU A 51 -20.53 20.19 -4.41
N LEU A 52 -21.08 21.13 -3.64
CA LEU A 52 -22.27 21.89 -4.05
C LEU A 52 -21.98 22.74 -5.29
N LEU A 53 -20.83 23.42 -5.35
CA LEU A 53 -20.41 24.18 -6.52
C LEU A 53 -20.33 23.27 -7.76
N LEU A 54 -19.67 22.12 -7.64
CA LEU A 54 -19.57 21.16 -8.73
C LEU A 54 -20.95 20.62 -9.13
N THR A 55 -21.85 20.43 -8.18
CA THR A 55 -23.23 19.97 -8.44
C THR A 55 -24.01 20.98 -9.25
N ASN A 56 -23.95 22.26 -8.88
CA ASN A 56 -24.57 23.33 -9.65
C ASN A 56 -23.96 23.44 -11.07
N LEU A 57 -22.64 23.25 -11.20
CA LEU A 57 -21.94 23.29 -12.49
C LEU A 57 -22.34 22.15 -13.44
N VAL A 58 -22.71 20.98 -12.92
CA VAL A 58 -23.14 19.82 -13.73
C VAL A 58 -24.67 19.70 -13.82
N GLY A 59 -25.40 20.78 -13.55
CA GLY A 59 -26.85 20.82 -13.73
C GLY A 59 -27.64 20.05 -12.67
N GLY A 60 -27.10 19.93 -11.44
CA GLY A 60 -27.79 19.30 -10.31
C GLY A 60 -27.41 17.84 -10.06
N GLN A 61 -26.64 17.21 -10.96
CA GLN A 61 -26.28 15.79 -10.87
C GLN A 61 -25.21 15.53 -9.80
N PHE A 62 -25.64 15.18 -8.59
CA PHE A 62 -24.72 15.02 -7.45
C PHE A 62 -23.69 13.89 -7.67
N GLY A 63 -24.08 12.79 -8.32
CA GLY A 63 -23.16 11.68 -8.61
C GLY A 63 -22.02 12.09 -9.53
N VAL A 64 -22.31 12.89 -10.57
CA VAL A 64 -21.29 13.43 -11.48
C VAL A 64 -20.38 14.42 -10.74
N ALA A 65 -20.94 15.22 -9.83
CA ALA A 65 -20.16 16.13 -9.00
C ALA A 65 -19.15 15.38 -8.10
N ILE A 66 -19.53 14.24 -7.51
CA ILE A 66 -18.61 13.38 -6.75
C ILE A 66 -17.46 12.89 -7.65
N ILE A 67 -17.76 12.45 -8.87
CA ILE A 67 -16.74 11.99 -9.83
C ILE A 67 -15.78 13.14 -10.18
N LEU A 68 -16.31 14.31 -10.57
CA LEU A 68 -15.49 15.46 -10.91
C LEU A 68 -14.64 15.94 -9.73
N PHE A 69 -15.20 15.96 -8.53
CA PHE A 69 -14.46 16.28 -7.31
C PHE A 69 -13.29 15.31 -7.12
N THR A 70 -13.55 14.01 -7.30
CA THR A 70 -12.52 12.97 -7.17
C THR A 70 -11.42 13.16 -8.21
N VAL A 71 -11.77 13.44 -9.47
CA VAL A 71 -10.83 13.72 -10.56
C VAL A 71 -9.97 14.93 -10.21
N LEU A 72 -10.57 16.04 -9.79
CA LEU A 72 -9.86 17.26 -9.42
C LEU A 72 -8.90 17.01 -8.25
N LEU A 73 -9.36 16.35 -7.20
CA LEU A 73 -8.53 15.99 -6.05
C LEU A 73 -7.37 15.07 -6.45
N ARG A 74 -7.60 14.13 -7.36
CA ARG A 74 -6.56 13.24 -7.89
C ARG A 74 -5.56 13.98 -8.76
N ILE A 75 -5.97 14.95 -9.57
CA ILE A 75 -5.06 15.80 -10.34
C ILE A 75 -4.18 16.63 -9.40
N VAL A 76 -4.75 17.22 -8.36
CA VAL A 76 -3.98 18.00 -7.36
C VAL A 76 -3.00 17.11 -6.60
N THR A 77 -3.39 15.88 -6.27
CA THR A 77 -2.54 14.95 -5.49
C THR A 77 -1.60 14.11 -6.35
N ILE A 78 -1.71 14.10 -7.69
CA ILE A 78 -0.91 13.25 -8.57
C ILE A 78 0.62 13.44 -8.43
N PRO A 79 1.20 14.67 -8.36
CA PRO A 79 2.66 14.79 -8.21
C PRO A 79 3.15 14.18 -6.90
N PHE A 80 2.34 14.24 -5.84
CA PHE A 80 2.64 13.62 -4.56
C PHE A 80 2.53 12.09 -4.65
N THR A 81 1.46 11.57 -5.24
CA THR A 81 1.27 10.12 -5.44
C THR A 81 2.39 9.51 -6.29
N LEU A 82 2.84 10.19 -7.34
CA LEU A 82 3.95 9.72 -8.17
C LEU A 82 5.26 9.62 -7.37
N ARG A 83 5.56 10.62 -6.53
CA ARG A 83 6.72 10.58 -5.62
C ARG A 83 6.63 9.45 -4.61
N GLN A 84 5.43 9.20 -4.05
CA GLN A 84 5.20 8.06 -3.17
C GLN A 84 5.51 6.74 -3.88
N LEU A 85 4.94 6.52 -5.06
CA LEU A 85 5.10 5.28 -5.81
C LEU A 85 6.57 5.04 -6.20
N GLN A 86 7.31 6.11 -6.52
CA GLN A 86 8.76 6.03 -6.75
C GLN A 86 9.51 5.56 -5.50
N SER A 87 9.16 6.06 -4.31
CA SER A 87 9.74 5.59 -3.04
C SER A 87 9.44 4.10 -2.80
N THR A 88 8.21 3.67 -3.07
CA THR A 88 7.83 2.25 -2.99
C THR A 88 8.63 1.40 -3.97
N ARG A 89 8.85 1.88 -5.20
CA ARG A 89 9.68 1.20 -6.19
C ARG A 89 11.14 1.06 -5.75
N ALA A 90 11.75 2.11 -5.20
CA ALA A 90 13.10 2.05 -4.67
C ALA A 90 13.23 1.01 -3.55
N MET A 91 12.18 0.83 -2.74
CA MET A 91 12.13 -0.23 -1.73
C MET A 91 12.07 -1.64 -2.32
N GLN A 92 11.39 -1.82 -3.46
CA GLN A 92 11.38 -3.10 -4.19
C GLN A 92 12.78 -3.44 -4.73
N GLU A 93 13.56 -2.44 -5.15
CA GLU A 93 14.90 -2.64 -5.71
C GLU A 93 15.94 -3.11 -4.67
N ILE A 94 15.80 -2.70 -3.41
CA ILE A 94 16.68 -3.14 -2.31
C ILE A 94 16.24 -4.45 -1.66
N GLN A 95 15.07 -4.96 -2.02
CA GLN A 95 14.51 -6.20 -1.50
C GLN A 95 15.42 -7.44 -1.58
N PRO A 96 16.15 -7.72 -2.69
CA PRO A 96 17.07 -8.86 -2.74
C PRO A 96 18.18 -8.77 -1.68
N ARG A 97 18.72 -7.58 -1.42
CA ARG A 97 19.72 -7.36 -0.37
C ARG A 97 19.13 -7.57 1.02
N MET A 98 17.87 -7.19 1.23
CA MET A 98 17.12 -7.49 2.45
C MET A 98 17.01 -9.01 2.68
N GLN A 99 16.74 -9.79 1.64
CA GLN A 99 16.68 -11.25 1.74
C GLN A 99 18.05 -11.86 2.08
N GLU A 100 19.14 -11.30 1.56
CA GLU A 100 20.49 -11.72 1.92
C GLU A 100 20.81 -11.47 3.40
N ILE A 101 20.48 -10.28 3.93
CA ILE A 101 20.67 -9.96 5.35
C ILE A 101 19.92 -10.96 6.23
N GLN A 102 18.67 -11.30 5.85
CA GLN A 102 17.87 -12.27 6.59
C GLN A 102 18.44 -13.69 6.54
N LYS A 103 19.08 -14.09 5.44
CA LYS A 103 19.75 -15.40 5.31
C LYS A 103 21.07 -15.44 6.08
N LYS A 104 21.84 -14.34 6.06
CA LYS A 104 23.16 -14.23 6.70
C LYS A 104 23.07 -14.15 8.23
N HIS A 105 22.06 -13.47 8.76
CA HIS A 105 21.92 -13.25 10.20
C HIS A 105 20.69 -13.98 10.75
N LYS A 106 20.90 -14.98 11.60
CA LYS A 106 19.79 -15.65 12.34
C LYS A 106 19.30 -14.81 13.51
N ASP A 107 20.19 -14.06 14.15
CA ASP A 107 19.88 -13.19 15.29
C ASP A 107 18.92 -12.06 14.88
N PRO A 108 17.76 -11.90 15.55
CA PRO A 108 16.79 -10.87 15.23
C PRO A 108 17.30 -9.44 15.44
N LYS A 109 18.17 -9.19 16.44
CA LYS A 109 18.70 -7.83 16.70
C LYS A 109 19.66 -7.40 15.61
N ARG A 110 20.64 -8.26 15.28
CA ARG A 110 21.59 -8.02 14.18
C ARG A 110 20.87 -7.83 12.84
N ARG A 111 19.83 -8.63 12.56
CA ARG A 111 19.01 -8.45 11.34
C ARG A 111 18.38 -7.07 11.27
N GLN A 112 17.80 -6.59 12.38
CA GLN A 112 17.15 -5.29 12.42
C GLN A 112 18.15 -4.14 12.22
N GLU A 113 19.32 -4.24 12.87
CA GLU A 113 20.41 -3.26 12.72
C GLU A 113 20.93 -3.19 11.28
N GLU A 114 21.28 -4.33 10.67
CA GLU A 114 21.77 -4.38 9.29
C GLU A 114 20.69 -3.96 8.28
N THR A 115 19.42 -4.28 8.53
CA THR A 115 18.30 -3.82 7.68
C THR A 115 18.17 -2.30 7.74
N MET A 116 18.29 -1.69 8.93
CA MET A 116 18.26 -0.24 9.08
C MET A 116 19.48 0.42 8.43
N LYS A 117 20.65 -0.21 8.55
CA LYS A 117 21.88 0.25 7.89
C LYS A 117 21.72 0.24 6.37
N LEU A 118 21.17 -0.83 5.80
CA LEU A 118 20.86 -0.93 4.37
C LEU A 118 19.91 0.20 3.91
N TYR A 119 18.87 0.52 4.69
CA TYR A 119 17.96 1.63 4.35
C TYR A 119 18.69 2.98 4.32
N ARG A 120 19.58 3.22 5.30
CA ARG A 120 20.39 4.45 5.36
C ARG A 120 21.39 4.53 4.20
N GLU A 121 22.11 3.45 3.92
CA GLU A 121 23.09 3.37 2.81
C GLU A 121 22.42 3.50 1.44
N SER A 122 21.20 2.98 1.30
CA SER A 122 20.44 3.05 0.03
C SER A 122 19.64 4.34 -0.11
N GLY A 123 19.61 5.21 0.91
CA GLY A 123 18.83 6.45 0.90
C GLY A 123 17.31 6.26 0.88
N VAL A 124 16.80 5.07 1.20
CA VAL A 124 15.37 4.74 1.15
C VAL A 124 14.73 4.96 2.52
N ASN A 125 13.67 5.78 2.58
CA ASN A 125 12.95 6.05 3.82
C ASN A 125 11.72 5.13 3.99
N PRO A 126 11.69 4.22 4.97
CA PRO A 126 10.55 3.32 5.19
C PRO A 126 9.27 4.05 5.63
N LEU A 127 9.38 5.24 6.23
CA LEU A 127 8.22 6.03 6.65
C LEU A 127 7.47 6.67 5.47
N GLY A 128 8.13 6.83 4.32
CA GLY A 128 7.53 7.40 3.12
C GLY A 128 6.36 6.57 2.58
N CYS A 129 6.32 5.27 2.89
CA CYS A 129 5.25 4.36 2.47
C CYS A 129 3.93 4.57 3.24
N PHE A 130 3.98 5.06 4.49
CA PHE A 130 2.79 5.17 5.34
C PHE A 130 2.05 6.50 5.16
N MET A 131 2.74 7.56 4.74
CA MET A 131 2.18 8.91 4.60
C MET A 131 0.86 8.92 3.81
N PRO A 132 0.72 8.18 2.70
CA PRO A 132 -0.46 8.36 1.86
C PRO A 132 -1.64 7.52 2.31
N MET A 133 -1.39 6.50 3.15
CA MET A 133 -2.45 5.84 3.90
C MET A 133 -3.10 6.81 4.90
N ALA A 134 -2.29 7.63 5.58
CA ALA A 134 -2.80 8.63 6.51
C ALA A 134 -3.61 9.73 5.80
N ILE A 135 -3.07 10.28 4.71
CA ILE A 135 -3.77 11.29 3.90
C ILE A 135 -5.06 10.70 3.32
N GLN A 136 -5.02 9.48 2.78
CA GLN A 136 -6.20 8.80 2.24
C GLN A 136 -7.28 8.64 3.32
N MET A 137 -6.90 8.27 4.54
CA MET A 137 -7.84 8.11 5.65
C MET A 137 -8.49 9.45 6.04
N LEU A 138 -7.71 10.54 6.11
CA LEU A 138 -8.25 11.88 6.41
C LEU A 138 -9.24 12.35 5.35
N VAL A 139 -8.89 12.19 4.07
CA VAL A 139 -9.77 12.55 2.95
C VAL A 139 -11.04 11.70 2.96
N PHE A 140 -10.90 10.40 3.22
CA PHE A 140 -12.03 9.47 3.31
C PHE A 140 -13.01 9.87 4.42
N ILE A 141 -12.52 10.14 5.63
CA ILE A 141 -13.39 10.53 6.76
C ILE A 141 -14.09 11.86 6.45
N ALA A 142 -13.38 12.82 5.86
CA ALA A 142 -13.99 14.09 5.48
C ALA A 142 -15.10 13.90 4.44
N LEU A 143 -14.84 13.09 3.41
CA LEU A 143 -15.81 12.83 2.35
C LEU A 143 -17.01 12.02 2.83
N TYR A 144 -16.79 10.94 3.59
CA TYR A 144 -17.88 10.16 4.18
C TYR A 144 -18.79 11.07 5.02
N ARG A 145 -18.21 11.89 5.89
CA ARG A 145 -19.01 12.80 6.73
C ARG A 145 -19.72 13.86 5.89
N ALA A 146 -19.09 14.40 4.86
CA ALA A 146 -19.73 15.37 3.97
C ALA A 146 -20.91 14.74 3.24
N LEU A 147 -20.75 13.53 2.69
CA LEU A 147 -21.82 12.83 1.98
C LEU A 147 -22.95 12.37 2.92
N ALA A 148 -22.62 11.77 4.06
CA ALA A 148 -23.62 11.37 5.06
C ALA A 148 -24.43 12.57 5.55
N PHE A 149 -23.81 13.74 5.60
CA PHE A 149 -24.45 14.97 6.03
C PHE A 149 -25.29 15.65 4.94
N VAL A 150 -24.80 15.63 3.69
CA VAL A 150 -25.49 16.23 2.54
C VAL A 150 -26.69 15.39 2.09
N VAL A 151 -26.61 14.07 2.26
CA VAL A 151 -27.61 13.14 1.74
C VAL A 151 -28.43 12.45 2.85
N GLY A 152 -28.09 12.66 4.12
CA GLY A 152 -28.72 11.99 5.27
C GLY A 152 -30.20 12.27 5.50
N GLY A 153 -30.81 13.21 4.76
CA GLY A 153 -32.27 13.40 4.68
C GLY A 153 -32.96 13.78 5.99
N SER A 154 -32.24 13.95 7.10
CA SER A 154 -32.81 14.35 8.37
C SER A 154 -33.02 15.87 8.41
N PRO A 155 -34.13 16.37 8.97
CA PRO A 155 -34.38 17.81 9.10
C PRO A 155 -33.22 18.56 9.79
N GLU A 156 -32.56 17.92 10.75
CA GLU A 156 -31.38 18.46 11.45
C GLU A 156 -30.17 18.64 10.51
N SER A 157 -29.93 17.68 9.61
CA SER A 157 -28.82 17.77 8.65
C SER A 157 -28.99 18.92 7.67
N VAL A 158 -30.22 19.26 7.30
CA VAL A 158 -30.53 20.39 6.41
C VAL A 158 -30.28 21.74 7.11
N VAL A 159 -30.66 21.86 8.39
CA VAL A 159 -30.39 23.07 9.19
C VAL A 159 -28.89 23.26 9.41
N ASP A 160 -28.17 22.19 9.76
CA ASP A 160 -26.72 22.27 9.92
C ASP A 160 -26.03 22.56 8.58
N LEU A 161 -26.59 22.09 7.45
CA LEU A 161 -26.04 22.33 6.11
C LEU A 161 -26.11 23.81 5.74
N SER A 162 -27.23 24.46 6.06
CA SER A 162 -27.37 25.91 5.94
C SER A 162 -26.26 26.67 6.69
N GLN A 163 -25.85 26.22 7.87
CA GLN A 163 -24.78 26.85 8.66
C GLN A 163 -23.35 26.59 8.14
N ARG A 164 -23.19 25.66 7.19
CA ARG A 164 -21.89 25.26 6.61
C ARG A 164 -21.73 25.71 5.17
N ILE A 165 -22.82 26.04 4.49
CA ILE A 165 -22.82 26.65 3.17
C ILE A 165 -22.32 28.10 3.29
N TYR A 166 -21.45 28.51 2.37
CA TYR A 166 -21.06 29.91 2.26
C TYR A 166 -22.24 30.75 1.80
N SER A 167 -22.29 32.03 2.17
CA SER A 167 -23.40 32.95 1.86
C SER A 167 -23.66 33.19 0.36
N TRP A 168 -22.90 32.54 -0.52
CA TRP A 168 -23.09 32.63 -1.96
C TRP A 168 -24.32 31.83 -2.40
N THR A 169 -25.36 32.55 -2.84
CA THR A 169 -26.66 32.00 -3.22
C THR A 169 -26.59 30.92 -4.31
N TYR A 170 -25.56 30.94 -5.17
CA TYR A 170 -25.36 29.91 -6.19
C TYR A 170 -25.21 28.51 -5.59
N LEU A 171 -24.64 28.39 -4.39
CA LEU A 171 -24.36 27.10 -3.76
C LEU A 171 -25.63 26.39 -3.25
N SER A 172 -26.69 27.14 -2.94
CA SER A 172 -27.94 26.60 -2.41
C SER A 172 -29.01 26.31 -3.46
N GLN A 173 -28.77 26.64 -4.74
CA GLN A 173 -29.79 26.52 -5.81
C GLN A 173 -30.18 25.08 -6.12
N SER A 174 -29.23 24.13 -6.03
CA SER A 174 -29.48 22.71 -6.28
C SER A 174 -30.00 21.95 -5.05
N ILE A 175 -30.55 22.62 -4.04
CA ILE A 175 -31.12 21.95 -2.86
C ILE A 175 -32.65 21.87 -3.03
N PRO A 176 -33.26 20.68 -2.89
CA PRO A 176 -32.67 19.38 -2.56
C PRO A 176 -31.91 18.75 -3.74
N LEU A 177 -30.80 18.08 -3.43
CA LEU A 177 -29.91 17.50 -4.43
C LEU A 177 -30.52 16.28 -5.09
N GLU A 178 -30.24 16.08 -6.39
CA GLU A 178 -30.57 14.85 -7.09
C GLU A 178 -29.70 13.70 -6.55
N GLN A 179 -30.31 12.74 -5.86
CA GLN A 179 -29.62 11.64 -5.20
C GLN A 179 -29.52 10.39 -6.08
N SER A 180 -30.32 10.32 -7.15
CA SER A 180 -30.29 9.25 -8.13
C SER A 180 -29.06 9.37 -9.02
N PHE A 181 -28.27 8.31 -9.13
CA PHE A 181 -27.15 8.23 -10.05
C PHE A 181 -26.97 6.81 -10.56
N LEU A 182 -27.13 6.59 -11.87
CA LEU A 182 -27.17 5.25 -12.47
C LEU A 182 -28.27 4.40 -11.82
N TRP A 183 -27.92 3.28 -11.18
CA TRP A 183 -28.83 2.43 -10.40
C TRP A 183 -28.76 2.71 -8.89
N LEU A 184 -28.03 3.75 -8.48
CA LEU A 184 -27.71 4.04 -7.10
C LEU A 184 -28.55 5.20 -6.56
N GLU A 185 -28.91 5.08 -5.29
CA GLU A 185 -29.36 6.20 -4.46
C GLU A 185 -28.17 6.64 -3.59
N LEU A 186 -27.59 7.80 -3.87
CA LEU A 186 -26.31 8.25 -3.31
C LEU A 186 -26.30 8.39 -1.78
N GLY A 187 -27.49 8.53 -1.18
CA GLY A 187 -27.69 8.65 0.27
C GLY A 187 -27.86 7.33 1.00
N GLN A 188 -28.14 6.26 0.28
CA GLN A 188 -28.39 4.95 0.83
C GLN A 188 -27.30 3.98 0.40
N SER A 189 -27.18 2.86 1.11
CA SER A 189 -26.29 1.78 0.68
C SER A 189 -26.83 1.09 -0.57
N ASP A 190 -25.92 0.59 -1.40
CA ASP A 190 -26.29 -0.16 -2.61
C ASP A 190 -26.78 -1.57 -2.25
N SER A 191 -28.07 -1.84 -2.51
CA SER A 191 -28.70 -3.15 -2.28
C SER A 191 -28.46 -4.15 -3.41
N THR A 192 -27.93 -3.71 -4.57
CA THR A 192 -27.68 -4.58 -5.73
C THR A 192 -26.35 -5.34 -5.64
N PHE A 193 -25.50 -5.00 -4.65
CA PHE A 193 -24.15 -5.53 -4.45
C PHE A 193 -23.15 -5.22 -5.57
N ILE A 194 -23.58 -4.55 -6.65
CA ILE A 194 -22.72 -4.25 -7.80
C ILE A 194 -21.61 -3.29 -7.39
N LEU A 195 -21.94 -2.19 -6.71
CA LEU A 195 -20.97 -1.18 -6.31
C LEU A 195 -19.97 -1.70 -5.26
N PRO A 196 -20.40 -2.38 -4.17
CA PRO A 196 -19.48 -3.03 -3.25
C PRO A 196 -18.50 -3.98 -3.94
N LEU A 197 -18.98 -4.79 -4.88
CA LEU A 197 -18.12 -5.68 -5.65
C LEU A 197 -17.10 -4.91 -6.50
N LEU A 198 -17.52 -3.82 -7.16
CA LEU A 198 -16.60 -2.94 -7.90
C LEU A 198 -15.54 -2.31 -6.99
N VAL A 199 -15.91 -1.89 -5.77
CA VAL A 199 -14.95 -1.39 -4.78
C VAL A 199 -13.97 -2.49 -4.38
N GLY A 200 -14.45 -3.70 -4.10
CA GLY A 200 -13.61 -4.85 -3.78
C GLY A 200 -12.61 -5.18 -4.89
N VAL A 201 -13.10 -5.36 -6.12
CA VAL A 201 -12.27 -5.68 -7.29
C VAL A 201 -11.24 -4.58 -7.55
N SER A 202 -11.67 -3.31 -7.57
CA SER A 202 -10.76 -2.19 -7.83
C SER A 202 -9.72 -2.02 -6.72
N THR A 203 -10.08 -2.25 -5.45
CA THR A 203 -9.14 -2.23 -4.32
C THR A 203 -8.16 -3.39 -4.39
N TYR A 204 -8.63 -4.59 -4.76
CA TYR A 204 -7.75 -5.74 -4.96
C TYR A 204 -6.70 -5.46 -6.03
N VAL A 205 -7.13 -4.94 -7.19
CA VAL A 205 -6.20 -4.56 -8.26
C VAL A 205 -5.22 -3.48 -7.78
N GLN A 206 -5.72 -2.44 -7.12
CA GLN A 206 -4.89 -1.35 -6.60
C GLN A 206 -3.83 -1.85 -5.60
N THR A 207 -4.24 -2.66 -4.62
CA THR A 207 -3.33 -3.17 -3.57
C THR A 207 -2.32 -4.16 -4.14
N ARG A 208 -2.75 -4.99 -5.10
CA ARG A 208 -1.86 -5.94 -5.79
C ARG A 208 -0.75 -5.22 -6.58
N LEU A 209 -1.07 -4.08 -7.20
CA LEU A 209 -0.10 -3.27 -7.92
C LEU A 209 0.85 -2.50 -7.01
N ALA A 210 0.37 -2.08 -5.84
CA ALA A 210 1.18 -1.41 -4.84
C ALA A 210 2.01 -2.37 -3.95
N ALA A 211 1.83 -3.68 -4.09
CA ALA A 211 2.47 -4.68 -3.25
C ALA A 211 4.01 -4.70 -3.43
N THR A 212 4.74 -4.51 -2.34
CA THR A 212 6.21 -4.71 -2.28
C THR A 212 6.56 -6.15 -1.96
N PRO A 213 7.36 -6.89 -2.74
CA PRO A 213 7.54 -8.31 -2.46
C PRO A 213 8.16 -8.55 -1.07
N ALA A 214 7.70 -9.58 -0.37
CA ALA A 214 8.09 -9.88 1.00
C ALA A 214 9.44 -10.61 1.08
N ALA A 215 10.22 -10.36 2.14
CA ALA A 215 11.53 -10.99 2.34
C ALA A 215 11.47 -12.22 3.27
N THR A 216 10.57 -12.24 4.26
CA THR A 216 10.27 -13.44 5.08
C THR A 216 8.95 -14.10 4.67
N PRO A 217 8.77 -15.41 4.95
CA PRO A 217 7.46 -16.07 4.86
C PRO A 217 6.39 -15.40 5.73
N GLN A 218 6.76 -14.91 6.91
CA GLN A 218 5.85 -14.19 7.81
C GLN A 218 5.38 -12.85 7.20
N GLN A 219 6.29 -12.08 6.58
CA GLN A 219 5.94 -10.87 5.84
C GLN A 219 5.09 -11.18 4.62
N GLN A 220 5.34 -12.30 3.93
CA GLN A 220 4.56 -12.72 2.79
C GLN A 220 3.12 -13.04 3.18
N GLN A 221 2.94 -13.76 4.30
CA GLN A 221 1.61 -14.03 4.85
C GLN A 221 0.90 -12.73 5.26
N GLN A 222 1.59 -11.80 5.93
CA GLN A 222 1.02 -10.51 6.30
C GLN A 222 0.58 -9.69 5.07
N GLN A 223 1.39 -9.70 4.02
CA GLN A 223 1.08 -9.01 2.77
C GLN A 223 -0.08 -9.66 2.01
N GLN A 224 -0.14 -10.99 1.97
CA GLN A 224 -1.26 -11.72 1.38
C GLN A 224 -2.55 -11.43 2.14
N MET A 225 -2.50 -11.46 3.48
CA MET A 225 -3.63 -11.08 4.31
C MET A 225 -4.09 -9.66 3.97
N MET A 226 -3.19 -8.68 3.88
CA MET A 226 -3.58 -7.32 3.49
C MET A 226 -4.20 -7.26 2.08
N THR A 227 -3.65 -7.96 1.10
CA THR A 227 -4.11 -7.94 -0.30
C THR A 227 -5.52 -8.55 -0.45
N TRP A 228 -5.88 -9.53 0.37
CA TRP A 228 -7.18 -10.19 0.30
C TRP A 228 -8.20 -9.67 1.30
N MET A 229 -7.78 -9.45 2.54
CA MET A 229 -8.64 -9.02 3.63
C MET A 229 -9.12 -7.58 3.43
N MET A 230 -8.23 -6.65 3.02
CA MET A 230 -8.63 -5.25 2.87
C MET A 230 -9.75 -5.06 1.84
N PRO A 231 -9.68 -5.62 0.63
CA PRO A 231 -10.80 -5.56 -0.32
C PRO A 231 -12.11 -6.13 0.25
N LEU A 232 -12.06 -7.26 0.95
CA LEU A 232 -13.26 -7.89 1.54
C LEU A 232 -13.86 -7.03 2.66
N VAL A 233 -13.01 -6.46 3.52
CA VAL A 233 -13.44 -5.53 4.55
C VAL A 233 -14.05 -4.28 3.92
N LEU A 234 -13.47 -3.76 2.84
CA LEU A 234 -14.07 -2.63 2.13
C LEU A 234 -15.40 -2.97 1.47
N VAL A 235 -15.56 -4.16 0.89
CA VAL A 235 -16.87 -4.63 0.39
C VAL A 235 -17.89 -4.60 1.53
N TRP A 236 -17.56 -5.16 2.69
CA TRP A 236 -18.44 -5.15 3.86
C TRP A 236 -18.78 -3.73 4.33
N ILE A 237 -17.79 -2.84 4.41
CA ILE A 237 -18.00 -1.44 4.80
C ILE A 237 -18.90 -0.75 3.79
N THR A 238 -18.69 -0.93 2.48
CA THR A 238 -19.50 -0.28 1.44
C THR A 238 -20.96 -0.72 1.43
N LEU A 239 -21.28 -1.90 1.97
CA LEU A 239 -22.66 -2.34 2.17
C LEU A 239 -23.38 -1.55 3.27
N ALA A 240 -22.64 -0.96 4.20
CA ALA A 240 -23.19 -0.18 5.31
C ALA A 240 -23.16 1.33 5.07
N LEU A 241 -22.41 1.81 4.07
CA LEU A 241 -22.20 3.23 3.82
C LEU A 241 -23.05 3.74 2.64
N PRO A 242 -23.32 5.06 2.58
CA PRO A 242 -23.96 5.68 1.41
C PRO A 242 -23.18 5.38 0.12
N SER A 243 -23.89 5.06 -0.94
CA SER A 243 -23.31 4.62 -2.22
C SER A 243 -22.43 5.70 -2.88
N GLY A 244 -22.64 6.99 -2.60
CA GLY A 244 -21.73 8.06 -3.05
C GLY A 244 -20.28 7.88 -2.58
N VAL A 245 -20.06 7.26 -1.41
CA VAL A 245 -18.72 6.92 -0.90
C VAL A 245 -18.09 5.80 -1.75
N GLY A 246 -18.90 4.82 -2.17
CA GLY A 246 -18.46 3.75 -3.06
C GLY A 246 -18.07 4.28 -4.45
N VAL A 247 -18.85 5.21 -5.01
CA VAL A 247 -18.54 5.87 -6.29
C VAL A 247 -17.17 6.56 -6.20
N TYR A 248 -16.93 7.34 -5.14
CA TYR A 248 -15.62 7.94 -4.90
C TYR A 248 -14.51 6.89 -4.86
N TRP A 249 -14.70 5.78 -4.14
CA TRP A 249 -13.68 4.73 -4.03
C TRP A 249 -13.29 4.13 -5.38
N VAL A 250 -14.29 3.77 -6.20
CA VAL A 250 -14.04 3.19 -7.53
C VAL A 250 -13.24 4.15 -8.39
N VAL A 251 -13.67 5.41 -8.50
CA VAL A 251 -12.97 6.44 -9.29
C VAL A 251 -11.56 6.67 -8.76
N SER A 252 -11.42 6.82 -7.45
CA SER A 252 -10.13 6.96 -6.76
C SER A 252 -9.17 5.81 -7.05
N ASN A 253 -9.67 4.57 -7.06
CA ASN A 253 -8.88 3.37 -7.37
C ASN A 253 -8.44 3.35 -8.82
N ILE A 254 -9.29 3.76 -9.77
CA ILE A 254 -8.92 3.89 -11.19
C ILE A 254 -7.71 4.82 -11.35
N PHE A 255 -7.71 5.98 -10.68
CA PHE A 255 -6.55 6.89 -10.69
C PHE A 255 -5.31 6.27 -10.04
N SER A 256 -5.47 5.51 -8.97
CA SER A 256 -4.37 4.83 -8.30
C SER A 256 -3.73 3.76 -9.20
N VAL A 257 -4.55 3.01 -9.92
CA VAL A 257 -4.10 2.05 -10.94
C VAL A 257 -3.39 2.77 -12.08
N PHE A 258 -3.94 3.89 -12.58
CA PHE A 258 -3.31 4.70 -13.61
C PHE A 258 -1.93 5.23 -13.17
N ALA A 259 -1.84 5.81 -11.97
CA ALA A 259 -0.57 6.28 -11.41
C ALA A 259 0.45 5.14 -11.23
N SER A 260 -0.01 3.96 -10.81
CA SER A 260 0.83 2.77 -10.68
C SER A 260 1.35 2.32 -12.05
N TYR A 261 0.50 2.29 -13.07
CA TYR A 261 0.90 1.98 -14.45
C TYR A 261 1.93 3.00 -14.98
N TRP A 262 1.77 4.29 -14.66
CA TRP A 262 2.72 5.33 -15.04
C TRP A 262 4.12 5.12 -14.46
N VAL A 263 4.21 4.70 -13.18
CA VAL A 263 5.50 4.52 -12.49
C VAL A 263 6.14 3.16 -12.77
N TYR A 264 5.36 2.09 -12.82
CA TYR A 264 5.87 0.72 -13.01
C TYR A 264 5.95 0.31 -14.50
N GLY A 265 5.27 1.03 -15.40
CA GLY A 265 5.30 0.84 -16.85
C GLY A 265 4.67 -0.47 -17.34
N ARG A 266 4.95 -0.83 -18.61
CA ARG A 266 4.49 -2.08 -19.28
C ARG A 266 4.94 -3.39 -18.61
N ARG A 267 5.70 -3.34 -17.51
CA ARG A 267 6.03 -4.53 -16.70
C ARG A 267 4.84 -5.06 -15.91
N LEU A 268 3.75 -4.27 -15.78
CA LEU A 268 2.43 -4.79 -15.40
C LEU A 268 1.97 -5.77 -16.46
N THR A 269 2.22 -7.05 -16.24
CA THR A 269 1.62 -8.11 -17.06
C THR A 269 0.23 -8.36 -16.49
N TRP A 270 -0.84 -8.29 -17.28
CA TRP A 270 -2.21 -8.57 -16.80
C TRP A 270 -2.34 -9.93 -16.07
N ARG A 271 -1.43 -10.87 -16.36
CA ARG A 271 -1.30 -12.15 -15.65
C ARG A 271 -0.88 -12.03 -14.17
N SER A 272 -0.13 -11.00 -13.76
CA SER A 272 0.29 -10.83 -12.36
C SER A 272 -0.83 -10.31 -11.44
N LEU A 273 -1.93 -9.84 -12.04
CA LEU A 273 -3.15 -9.42 -11.35
C LEU A 273 -4.06 -10.59 -11.00
N LEU A 274 -3.95 -11.71 -11.72
CA LEU A 274 -4.67 -12.91 -11.35
C LEU A 274 -4.09 -13.45 -10.03
N PRO A 275 -4.92 -13.90 -9.10
CA PRO A 275 -4.49 -14.63 -7.91
C PRO A 275 -3.89 -15.97 -8.36
N THR A 276 -2.65 -15.95 -8.82
CA THR A 276 -1.92 -17.17 -9.12
C THR A 276 -1.62 -17.80 -7.77
N ALA A 277 -2.37 -18.86 -7.42
CA ALA A 277 -1.98 -19.79 -6.38
C ALA A 277 -0.50 -20.10 -6.62
N ALA A 278 0.35 -19.78 -5.62
CA ALA A 278 1.80 -19.78 -5.71
C ALA A 278 2.28 -20.89 -6.67
N ALA A 279 2.53 -20.52 -7.93
CA ALA A 279 3.08 -21.45 -8.89
C ALA A 279 4.46 -21.74 -8.33
N THR A 280 4.59 -22.93 -7.75
CA THR A 280 5.84 -23.57 -7.42
C THR A 280 6.70 -23.35 -8.64
N GLU A 281 7.69 -22.45 -8.56
CA GLU A 281 8.67 -22.37 -9.62
C GLU A 281 9.20 -23.80 -9.75
N PRO A 282 9.05 -24.47 -10.91
CA PRO A 282 9.76 -25.71 -11.11
C PRO A 282 11.21 -25.30 -11.02
N LYS A 283 11.86 -25.70 -9.92
CA LYS A 283 13.27 -25.53 -9.65
C LYS A 283 13.97 -26.12 -10.85
N ARG A 284 14.29 -25.30 -11.87
CA ARG A 284 15.03 -25.75 -13.03
C ARG A 284 16.29 -26.39 -12.44
N PRO A 285 16.50 -27.70 -12.60
CA PRO A 285 17.73 -28.29 -12.12
C PRO A 285 18.85 -27.52 -12.81
N ARG A 286 19.68 -26.84 -12.01
CA ARG A 286 20.97 -26.35 -12.51
C ARG A 286 21.61 -27.56 -13.21
N PRO A 287 22.10 -27.42 -14.45
CA PRO A 287 22.90 -28.48 -15.05
C PRO A 287 23.95 -28.85 -14.03
N LYS A 288 23.97 -30.12 -13.60
CA LYS A 288 25.08 -30.64 -12.81
C LYS A 288 26.32 -30.36 -13.67
N VAL A 289 27.20 -29.50 -13.18
CA VAL A 289 28.57 -29.47 -13.69
C VAL A 289 29.08 -30.88 -13.45
N GLN A 290 29.21 -31.64 -14.55
CA GLN A 290 29.85 -32.95 -14.52
C GLN A 290 31.27 -32.72 -13.98
N PRO A 291 31.76 -33.56 -13.04
CA PRO A 291 33.18 -33.58 -12.76
C PRO A 291 33.92 -33.82 -14.08
N ASP A 292 34.99 -33.07 -14.33
CA ASP A 292 35.83 -33.21 -15.51
C ASP A 292 36.20 -34.69 -15.70
N VAL A 293 35.80 -35.25 -16.85
CA VAL A 293 36.08 -36.62 -17.30
C VAL A 293 37.60 -36.87 -17.47
N GLN A 294 38.44 -35.87 -17.22
CA GLN A 294 39.90 -36.00 -17.26
C GLN A 294 40.50 -36.62 -15.99
N GLU A 295 39.83 -36.57 -14.83
CA GLU A 295 40.41 -37.07 -13.58
C GLU A 295 40.27 -38.60 -13.43
N GLU A 296 39.24 -39.22 -14.01
CA GLU A 296 39.08 -40.69 -14.03
C GLU A 296 39.94 -41.39 -15.11
N ALA A 297 40.32 -40.67 -16.17
CA ALA A 297 41.21 -41.18 -17.21
C ALA A 297 42.69 -41.24 -16.75
N GLU A 298 43.12 -40.36 -15.85
CA GLU A 298 44.48 -40.39 -15.27
C GLU A 298 44.66 -41.43 -14.16
N ALA A 299 43.56 -41.90 -13.56
CA ALA A 299 43.58 -42.93 -12.52
C ALA A 299 43.68 -44.37 -13.06
N SER A 300 43.45 -44.58 -14.35
CA SER A 300 43.35 -45.90 -15.00
C SER A 300 44.49 -46.26 -15.96
N ALA A 301 45.49 -45.39 -16.14
CA ALA A 301 46.62 -45.64 -17.03
C ALA A 301 47.70 -46.57 -16.41
N PRO A 302 48.30 -47.50 -17.19
CA PRO A 302 49.37 -48.39 -16.72
C PRO A 302 50.65 -47.66 -16.25
N PRO A 303 51.47 -48.25 -15.37
CA PRO A 303 52.58 -47.57 -14.69
C PRO A 303 53.68 -47.01 -15.62
N GLU A 304 53.89 -47.60 -16.80
CA GLU A 304 54.97 -47.21 -17.72
C GLU A 304 54.78 -45.83 -18.37
N GLU A 305 53.55 -45.35 -18.55
CA GLU A 305 53.31 -44.02 -19.17
C GLU A 305 53.41 -42.86 -18.17
N ARG A 306 53.31 -43.12 -16.86
CA ARG A 306 53.48 -42.08 -15.82
C ARG A 306 54.93 -41.60 -15.70
N GLU A 307 55.91 -42.45 -15.96
CA GLU A 307 57.31 -42.13 -15.72
C GLU A 307 57.92 -41.25 -16.83
N VAL A 308 57.49 -41.43 -18.08
CA VAL A 308 57.99 -40.68 -19.25
C VAL A 308 57.55 -39.21 -19.21
N ARG A 309 56.35 -38.91 -18.70
CA ARG A 309 55.76 -37.56 -18.72
C ARG A 309 56.30 -36.64 -17.61
N SER A 310 56.81 -37.20 -16.51
CA SER A 310 57.36 -36.42 -15.38
C SER A 310 58.73 -35.78 -15.66
N ARG A 311 59.49 -36.31 -16.63
CA ARG A 311 60.87 -35.85 -16.91
C ARG A 311 60.99 -34.62 -17.81
N HIS A 312 59.91 -34.11 -18.42
CA HIS A 312 60.00 -33.03 -19.42
C HIS A 312 59.50 -31.64 -18.97
N GLY A 313 59.30 -31.42 -17.68
CA GLY A 313 58.66 -30.20 -17.16
C GLY A 313 59.52 -29.28 -16.28
N THR A 314 60.83 -29.13 -16.52
CA THR A 314 61.63 -28.12 -15.80
C THR A 314 62.68 -27.45 -16.70
N ARG A 315 62.34 -26.28 -17.27
CA ARG A 315 63.24 -25.10 -17.50
C ARG A 315 62.66 -24.10 -18.49
N ARG A 316 62.30 -22.90 -17.99
CA ARG A 316 62.37 -21.55 -18.63
C ARG A 316 61.34 -20.65 -17.94
N GLY A 317 61.60 -19.47 -17.39
CA GLY A 317 62.82 -18.66 -17.27
C GLY A 317 62.37 -17.27 -16.78
N LYS A 318 62.88 -16.81 -15.63
CA LYS A 318 62.84 -15.40 -15.22
C LYS A 318 63.64 -14.56 -16.22
N ARG A 319 63.06 -13.55 -16.87
CA ARG A 319 63.81 -12.33 -17.26
C ARG A 319 62.92 -11.11 -17.59
N LYS A 320 63.18 -10.05 -16.82
CA LYS A 320 62.98 -8.60 -17.08
C LYS A 320 62.87 -8.19 -18.56
N LYS A 321 62.05 -7.15 -18.84
CA LYS A 321 62.55 -5.84 -19.32
C LYS A 321 61.50 -4.72 -19.29
N ARG A 322 61.93 -3.59 -18.68
CA ARG A 322 61.51 -2.22 -18.98
C ARG A 322 61.79 -1.89 -20.45
N ARG A 323 60.91 -1.13 -21.09
CA ARG A 323 61.22 0.20 -21.64
C ARG A 323 60.00 1.08 -21.43
#